data_AF-A0A7R9D341-F1
#
_entry.id   AF-A0A7R9D341-F1
#
_cell.length_a   1.000
_cell.length_b   1.000
_cell.length_c   1.000
_cell.angle_alpha   90.00
_cell.angle_beta   90.00
_cell.angle_gamma   90.00
#
_symmetry.space_group_name_H-M   'P 1'
#
loop_
_entity.id
_entity.type
_entity.pdbx_description
1 polymer ?
#
loop_
_entity_poly.entity_id
_entity_poly.type
_entity_poly.pdbx_seq_one_letter_code
_entity_poly.pdbx_strand_id
1 'polypeptide(L)'
;MQQQQTQIEDALRKSQEDALQRASEEAGISINEFDSVLQPIVDSCTKDSISSGKGWILQRSTSPKADEVIALHLLRKVIAQGCPFNQKLHIIYLVNDVLHHCARKNAEDLKKALENVVVPMFCNSSIGITEEQQLKLNKLLNLWESKNNYFDTAIVAKLKNPSRSWSEYQAGLITQHAAAITPITTSTKQTYEGYQAQHQAFIQHALQQIQNHSPNPRITALPKPHLTRALVCAKELSELKAQIRTSQA
;
A
#
# COMPACT_ATOMS: atom_id res chain seq x y z
N MET A 1 2.01 -17.03 -1.21
CA MET A 1 2.54 -15.66 -1.26
C MET A 1 1.47 -14.64 -1.61
N GLN A 2 0.80 -14.73 -2.77
CA GLN A 2 -0.22 -13.74 -3.18
C GLN A 2 -1.40 -13.62 -2.20
N GLN A 3 -1.93 -14.74 -1.69
CA GLN A 3 -3.02 -14.72 -0.71
C GLN A 3 -2.61 -14.05 0.62
N GLN A 4 -1.38 -14.27 1.08
CA GLN A 4 -0.86 -13.64 2.29
C GLN A 4 -0.72 -12.12 2.10
N GLN A 5 -0.21 -11.70 0.94
CA GLN A 5 -0.07 -10.30 0.59
C GLN A 5 -1.43 -9.59 0.62
N THR A 6 -2.46 -10.20 0.04
CA THR A 6 -3.83 -9.66 0.09
C THR A 6 -4.37 -9.56 1.52
N GLN A 7 -4.15 -10.58 2.36
CA GLN A 7 -4.57 -10.54 3.77
C GLN A 7 -3.89 -9.43 4.57
N ILE A 8 -2.59 -9.19 4.31
CA ILE A 8 -1.84 -8.10 4.94
C ILE A 8 -2.39 -6.75 4.47
N GLU A 9 -2.63 -6.58 3.18
CA GLU A 9 -3.19 -5.35 2.61
C GLU A 9 -4.59 -5.05 3.15
N ASP A 10 -5.44 -6.08 3.28
CA ASP A 10 -6.79 -5.95 3.84
C ASP A 10 -6.76 -5.58 5.33
N ALA A 11 -5.92 -6.24 6.12
CA ALA A 11 -5.76 -5.94 7.54
C ALA A 11 -5.21 -4.52 7.76
N LEU A 12 -4.24 -4.10 6.94
CA LEU A 12 -3.69 -2.76 6.97
C LEU A 12 -4.76 -1.72 6.63
N ARG A 13 -5.48 -1.92 5.52
CA ARG A 13 -6.57 -1.03 5.09
C ARG A 13 -7.63 -0.87 6.19
N LYS A 14 -8.07 -1.99 6.78
CA LYS A 14 -9.04 -1.95 7.88
C LYS A 14 -8.50 -1.19 9.08
N SER A 15 -7.26 -1.45 9.49
CA SER A 15 -6.67 -0.76 10.64
C SER A 15 -6.50 0.74 10.41
N GLN A 16 -6.21 1.17 9.18
CA GLN A 16 -6.16 2.59 8.83
C GLN A 16 -7.55 3.23 8.83
N GLU A 17 -8.56 2.52 8.33
CA GLU A 17 -9.95 2.98 8.34
C GLU A 17 -10.49 3.15 9.76
N ASP A 18 -10.27 2.17 10.63
CA ASP A 18 -10.68 2.24 12.04
C ASP A 18 -9.94 3.36 12.80
N ALA A 19 -8.68 3.63 12.45
CA ALA A 19 -7.92 4.73 13.03
C ALA A 19 -8.42 6.10 12.55
N LEU A 20 -8.69 6.25 11.25
CA LEU A 20 -9.21 7.47 10.67
C LEU A 20 -10.61 7.80 11.18
N GLN A 21 -11.48 6.78 11.30
CA GLN A 21 -12.84 6.96 11.81
C GLN A 21 -12.86 7.43 13.27
N ARG A 22 -12.02 6.84 14.13
CA ARG A 22 -11.89 7.32 15.52
C ARG A 22 -11.34 8.75 15.59
N ALA A 23 -10.29 9.02 14.82
CA ALA A 23 -9.69 10.36 14.78
C ALA A 23 -10.66 11.42 14.25
N SER A 24 -11.53 11.06 13.29
CA SER A 24 -12.53 11.98 12.74
C SER A 24 -13.64 12.29 13.73
N GLU A 25 -14.10 11.31 14.49
CA GLU A 25 -15.06 11.50 15.59
C GLU A 25 -14.49 12.42 16.69
N GLU A 26 -13.24 12.18 17.11
CA GLU A 26 -12.54 13.02 18.09
C GLU A 26 -12.34 14.46 17.60
N ALA A 27 -12.08 14.65 16.30
CA ALA A 27 -11.90 15.96 15.70
C ALA A 27 -13.20 16.65 15.30
N GLY A 28 -14.36 15.99 15.45
CA GLY A 28 -15.66 16.51 15.00
C GLY A 28 -15.78 16.66 13.47
N ILE A 29 -15.04 15.86 12.70
CA ILE A 29 -15.04 15.88 11.25
C ILE A 29 -15.94 14.77 10.70
N SER A 30 -17.03 15.17 10.02
CA SER A 30 -17.90 14.21 9.33
C SER A 30 -17.28 13.76 8.01
N ILE A 31 -16.85 12.49 7.95
CA ILE A 31 -16.30 11.88 6.74
C ILE A 31 -17.33 11.83 5.60
N ASN A 32 -18.59 11.52 5.92
CA ASN A 32 -19.68 11.46 4.94
C ASN A 32 -19.99 12.84 4.33
N GLU A 33 -19.94 13.88 5.16
CA GLU A 33 -20.08 15.26 4.68
C GLU A 33 -18.93 15.61 3.75
N PHE A 34 -17.69 15.26 4.14
CA PHE A 34 -16.53 15.53 3.30
C PHE A 34 -16.61 14.79 1.96
N ASP A 35 -17.01 13.51 1.97
CA ASP A 35 -17.22 12.74 0.74
C ASP A 35 -18.26 13.40 -0.18
N SER A 36 -19.32 13.97 0.38
CA SER A 36 -20.33 14.71 -0.40
C SER A 36 -19.75 15.97 -1.07
N VAL A 37 -18.77 16.62 -0.42
CA VAL A 37 -18.04 17.76 -0.98
C VAL A 37 -17.00 17.33 -2.02
N LEU A 38 -16.35 16.17 -1.82
CA LEU A 38 -15.35 15.66 -2.74
C LEU A 38 -15.97 15.07 -4.01
N GLN A 39 -17.18 14.53 -3.94
CA GLN A 39 -17.81 13.83 -5.08
C GLN A 39 -17.87 14.69 -6.37
N PRO A 40 -18.36 15.95 -6.34
CA PRO A 40 -18.35 16.80 -7.54
C PRO A 40 -16.96 17.10 -8.11
N ILE A 41 -15.95 17.14 -7.24
CA ILE A 41 -14.54 17.36 -7.62
C ILE A 41 -14.00 16.12 -8.34
N VAL A 42 -14.28 14.94 -7.79
CA VAL A 42 -13.93 13.64 -8.37
C VAL A 42 -14.56 13.50 -9.76
N ASP A 43 -15.83 13.86 -9.91
CA ASP A 43 -16.58 13.66 -11.14
C ASP A 43 -16.23 14.65 -12.25
N SER A 44 -15.98 15.92 -11.92
CA SER A 44 -15.93 16.99 -12.93
C SER A 44 -14.76 17.96 -12.80
N CYS A 45 -14.09 18.03 -11.65
CA CYS A 45 -12.94 18.92 -11.39
C CYS A 45 -13.13 20.37 -11.89
N THR A 46 -14.33 20.92 -11.71
CA THR A 46 -14.61 22.31 -12.09
C THR A 46 -13.99 23.28 -11.10
N LYS A 47 -13.72 24.51 -11.55
CA LYS A 47 -13.23 25.58 -10.68
C LYS A 47 -14.12 25.81 -9.45
N ASP A 48 -15.43 25.73 -9.63
CA ASP A 48 -16.40 25.93 -8.55
C ASP A 48 -16.38 24.79 -7.54
N SER A 49 -16.27 23.53 -8.00
CA SER A 49 -16.13 22.36 -7.12
C SER A 49 -14.83 22.43 -6.30
N ILE A 50 -13.70 22.80 -6.91
CA ILE A 50 -12.41 22.98 -6.23
C ILE A 50 -12.50 24.12 -5.20
N SER A 51 -13.07 25.26 -5.58
CA SER A 51 -13.23 26.40 -4.67
C SER A 51 -14.12 26.05 -3.47
N SER A 52 -15.20 25.29 -3.71
CA SER A 52 -16.10 24.83 -2.65
C SER A 52 -15.41 23.84 -1.71
N GLY A 53 -14.66 22.87 -2.26
CA GLY A 53 -13.85 21.93 -1.48
C GLY A 53 -12.80 22.62 -0.62
N LYS A 54 -12.07 23.59 -1.19
CA LYS A 54 -11.11 24.41 -0.42
C LYS A 54 -11.82 25.15 0.70
N GLY A 55 -12.95 25.81 0.41
CA GLY A 55 -13.73 26.54 1.42
C GLY A 55 -14.14 25.64 2.58
N TRP A 56 -14.61 24.43 2.28
CA TRP A 56 -15.00 23.44 3.29
C TRP A 56 -13.82 23.02 4.17
N ILE A 57 -12.66 22.73 3.57
CA ILE A 57 -11.42 22.37 4.28
C ILE A 57 -10.99 23.50 5.21
N LEU A 58 -10.91 24.73 4.69
CA LEU A 58 -10.46 25.88 5.48
C LEU A 58 -11.41 26.22 6.64
N GLN A 59 -12.72 26.01 6.47
CA GLN A 59 -13.70 26.22 7.54
C GLN A 59 -13.58 25.19 8.67
N ARG A 60 -13.07 23.98 8.37
CA ARG A 60 -12.93 22.86 9.31
C ARG A 60 -11.50 22.63 9.78
N SER A 61 -10.56 23.42 9.28
CA SER A 61 -9.20 23.55 9.79
C SER A 61 -9.22 24.34 11.10
N THR A 62 -9.79 23.73 12.14
CA THR A 62 -10.00 24.34 13.46
C THR A 62 -8.99 23.86 14.51
N SER A 63 -8.30 22.76 14.23
CA SER A 63 -7.26 22.20 15.10
C SER A 63 -6.27 21.36 14.28
N PRO A 64 -5.04 21.15 14.77
CA PRO A 64 -4.07 20.27 14.12
C PRO A 64 -4.60 18.84 13.91
N LYS A 65 -5.48 18.37 14.81
CA LYS A 65 -6.10 17.05 14.69
C LYS A 65 -7.12 16.99 13.55
N ALA A 66 -7.92 18.04 13.40
CA ALA A 66 -8.84 18.17 12.26
C ALA A 66 -8.08 18.23 10.93
N ASP A 67 -6.97 18.98 10.88
CA ASP A 67 -6.11 19.08 9.70
C ASP A 67 -5.52 17.72 9.32
N GLU A 68 -5.03 16.96 10.30
CA GLU A 68 -4.53 15.60 10.11
C GLU A 68 -5.61 14.67 9.52
N VAL A 69 -6.82 14.68 10.09
CA VAL A 69 -7.94 13.86 9.61
C VAL A 69 -8.30 14.23 8.17
N ILE A 70 -8.40 15.53 7.86
CA ILE A 70 -8.71 16.01 6.51
C ILE A 70 -7.64 15.53 5.52
N ALA A 71 -6.36 15.70 5.87
CA ALA A 71 -5.24 15.28 5.03
C ALA A 71 -5.21 13.76 4.80
N LEU A 72 -5.40 12.96 5.86
CA LEU A 72 -5.44 11.51 5.78
C LEU A 72 -6.64 10.99 4.98
N HIS A 73 -7.80 11.63 5.09
CA HIS A 73 -8.96 11.26 4.26
C HIS A 73 -8.71 11.55 2.78
N LEU A 74 -8.14 12.70 2.44
CA LEU A 74 -7.73 13.02 1.05
C LEU A 74 -6.74 11.98 0.50
N LEU A 75 -5.76 11.58 1.31
CA LEU A 75 -4.82 10.52 0.95
C LEU A 75 -5.55 9.20 0.67
N ARG A 76 -6.45 8.79 1.57
CA ARG A 76 -7.26 7.57 1.42
C ARG A 76 -8.00 7.55 0.09
N LYS A 77 -8.62 8.66 -0.31
CA LYS A 77 -9.32 8.76 -1.60
C LYS A 77 -8.40 8.57 -2.79
N VAL A 78 -7.17 9.10 -2.73
CA VAL A 78 -6.18 8.99 -3.81
C VAL A 78 -5.57 7.60 -3.93
N ILE A 79 -5.22 6.97 -2.79
CA ILE A 79 -4.55 5.66 -2.81
C ILE A 79 -5.52 4.47 -2.84
N ALA A 80 -6.83 4.74 -2.89
CA ALA A 80 -7.85 3.70 -2.98
C ALA A 80 -7.59 2.79 -4.20
N GLN A 81 -7.70 1.48 -3.97
CA GLN A 81 -7.51 0.49 -5.02
C GLN A 81 -8.52 0.71 -6.16
N GLY A 82 -8.04 0.65 -7.40
CA GLY A 82 -8.87 0.86 -8.59
C GLY A 82 -9.27 2.32 -8.86
N CYS A 83 -8.83 3.29 -8.04
CA CYS A 83 -9.09 4.70 -8.31
C CYS A 83 -8.42 5.13 -9.64
N PRO A 84 -9.19 5.64 -10.63
CA PRO A 84 -8.64 6.10 -11.91
C PRO A 84 -7.71 7.30 -11.72
N PHE A 85 -6.70 7.40 -12.58
CA PHE A 85 -5.72 8.50 -12.55
C PHE A 85 -6.36 9.90 -12.48
N ASN A 86 -7.39 10.16 -13.29
CA ASN A 86 -8.03 11.48 -13.31
C ASN A 86 -8.65 11.83 -11.95
N GLN A 87 -9.29 10.88 -11.28
CA GLN A 87 -9.86 11.11 -9.96
C GLN A 87 -8.78 11.43 -8.92
N LYS A 88 -7.64 10.70 -8.95
CA LYS A 88 -6.48 11.02 -8.12
C LYS A 88 -5.97 12.43 -8.37
N LEU A 89 -5.82 12.78 -9.66
CA LEU A 89 -5.34 14.09 -10.08
C LEU A 89 -6.26 15.22 -9.64
N HIS A 90 -7.58 15.04 -9.69
CA HIS A 90 -8.56 16.04 -9.25
C HIS A 90 -8.42 16.36 -7.76
N ILE A 91 -8.22 15.33 -6.92
CA ILE A 91 -7.97 15.51 -5.49
C ILE A 91 -6.60 16.19 -5.25
N ILE A 92 -5.57 15.85 -6.02
CA ILE A 92 -4.27 16.53 -5.95
C ILE A 92 -4.38 18.01 -6.36
N TYR A 93 -5.23 18.34 -7.32
CA TYR A 93 -5.51 19.74 -7.67
C TYR A 93 -6.19 20.51 -6.53
N LEU A 94 -7.11 19.88 -5.81
CA LEU A 94 -7.67 20.45 -4.58
C LEU A 94 -6.58 20.70 -3.54
N VAL A 95 -5.72 19.71 -3.26
CA VAL A 95 -4.59 19.86 -2.32
C VAL A 95 -3.67 21.00 -2.75
N ASN A 96 -3.37 21.13 -4.04
CA ASN A 96 -2.56 22.24 -4.55
C ASN A 96 -3.20 23.62 -4.27
N ASP A 97 -4.53 23.75 -4.45
CA ASP A 97 -5.24 25.01 -4.19
C ASP A 97 -5.26 25.36 -2.68
N VAL A 98 -5.39 24.35 -1.82
CA VAL A 98 -5.29 24.52 -0.35
C VAL A 98 -3.86 24.88 0.06
N LEU A 99 -2.83 24.21 -0.48
CA LEU A 99 -1.42 24.54 -0.19
C LEU A 99 -1.09 25.97 -0.62
N HIS A 100 -1.58 26.42 -1.78
CA HIS A 100 -1.43 27.80 -2.20
C HIS A 100 -2.05 28.78 -1.19
N HIS A 101 -3.23 28.45 -0.66
CA HIS A 101 -3.84 29.25 0.39
C HIS A 101 -3.00 29.26 1.67
N CYS A 102 -2.51 28.10 2.12
CA CYS A 102 -1.69 27.99 3.33
C CYS A 102 -0.43 28.85 3.23
N ALA A 103 0.28 28.78 2.10
CA ALA A 103 1.47 29.60 1.84
C ALA A 103 1.17 31.11 1.80
N ARG A 104 -0.02 31.50 1.33
CA ARG A 104 -0.44 32.91 1.24
C ARG A 104 -0.96 33.49 2.56
N LYS A 105 -1.49 32.65 3.45
CA LYS A 105 -2.17 33.04 4.69
C LYS A 105 -1.48 32.56 5.96
N ASN A 106 -0.32 31.90 5.83
CA ASN A 106 0.48 31.38 6.95
C ASN A 106 -0.29 30.37 7.82
N ALA A 107 -1.06 29.49 7.18
CA ALA A 107 -1.78 28.39 7.84
C ALA A 107 -0.85 27.17 7.98
N GLU A 108 0.12 27.27 8.89
CA GLU A 108 1.23 26.31 9.01
C GLU A 108 0.80 24.91 9.47
N ASP A 109 -0.20 24.80 10.36
CA ASP A 109 -0.67 23.49 10.85
C ASP A 109 -1.31 22.66 9.72
N LEU A 110 -2.23 23.27 8.96
CA LEU A 110 -2.83 22.64 7.79
C LEU A 110 -1.79 22.32 6.72
N LYS A 111 -0.83 23.23 6.48
CA LYS A 111 0.28 22.98 5.54
C LYS A 111 1.06 21.73 5.95
N LYS A 112 1.43 21.63 7.23
CA LYS A 112 2.18 20.49 7.77
C LYS A 112 1.39 19.18 7.67
N ALA A 113 0.09 19.21 7.93
CA ALA A 113 -0.77 18.04 7.73
C ALA A 113 -0.78 17.58 6.26
N LEU A 114 -0.85 18.52 5.32
CA LEU A 114 -0.81 18.23 3.89
C LEU A 114 0.57 17.73 3.43
N GLU A 115 1.67 18.24 3.99
CA GLU A 115 3.04 17.76 3.72
C GLU A 115 3.22 16.27 4.08
N ASN A 116 2.59 15.81 5.16
CA ASN A 116 2.67 14.40 5.57
C ASN A 116 2.02 13.43 4.57
N VAL A 117 1.10 13.92 3.74
CA VAL A 117 0.34 13.09 2.79
C VAL A 117 0.68 13.35 1.33
N VAL A 118 1.29 14.48 1.00
CA VAL A 118 1.53 14.86 -0.40
C VAL A 118 2.44 13.88 -1.13
N VAL A 119 3.47 13.36 -0.45
CA VAL A 119 4.42 12.40 -1.02
C VAL A 119 3.69 11.10 -1.42
N PRO A 120 3.01 10.37 -0.50
CA PRO A 120 2.31 9.16 -0.90
C PRO A 120 1.19 9.42 -1.92
N MET A 121 0.48 10.55 -1.86
CA MET A 121 -0.54 10.91 -2.89
C MET A 121 0.07 11.03 -4.28
N PHE A 122 1.14 11.81 -4.41
CA PHE A 122 1.80 12.05 -5.69
C PHE A 122 2.48 10.78 -6.21
N CYS A 123 3.21 10.08 -5.34
CA CYS A 123 3.97 8.90 -5.73
C CYS A 123 3.06 7.74 -6.15
N ASN A 124 1.97 7.48 -5.42
CA ASN A 124 0.96 6.50 -5.83
C ASN A 124 0.32 6.85 -7.18
N SER A 125 0.09 8.14 -7.43
CA SER A 125 -0.49 8.62 -8.68
C SER A 125 0.48 8.59 -9.86
N SER A 126 1.78 8.42 -9.60
CA SER A 126 2.84 8.36 -10.62
C SER A 126 3.22 6.94 -11.05
N ILE A 127 2.59 5.90 -10.47
CA ILE A 127 2.92 4.50 -10.75
C ILE A 127 1.99 3.97 -11.86
N GLY A 128 2.58 3.38 -12.90
CA GLY A 128 1.84 2.70 -13.96
C GLY A 128 1.03 3.64 -14.85
N ILE A 129 1.48 4.88 -15.02
CA ILE A 129 0.79 5.91 -15.80
C ILE A 129 1.41 6.13 -17.18
N THR A 130 0.64 6.76 -18.08
CA THR A 130 1.13 7.13 -19.42
C THR A 130 2.01 8.39 -19.38
N GLU A 131 2.76 8.65 -20.44
CA GLU A 131 3.57 9.87 -20.58
C GLU A 131 2.71 11.16 -20.47
N GLU A 132 1.52 11.17 -21.07
CA GLU A 132 0.60 12.32 -20.98
C GLU A 132 0.16 12.60 -19.53
N GLN A 133 -0.13 11.53 -18.78
CA GLN A 133 -0.48 11.63 -17.36
C GLN A 133 0.71 12.11 -16.53
N GLN A 134 1.91 11.62 -16.83
CA GLN A 134 3.15 12.04 -16.18
C GLN A 134 3.41 13.54 -16.40
N LEU A 135 3.15 14.06 -17.60
CA LEU A 135 3.28 15.50 -17.89
C LEU A 135 2.35 16.36 -17.02
N LYS A 136 1.14 15.89 -16.70
CA LYS A 136 0.22 16.60 -15.80
C LYS A 136 0.78 16.66 -14.37
N LEU A 137 1.35 15.57 -13.87
CA LEU A 137 2.00 15.54 -12.56
C LEU A 137 3.29 16.37 -12.52
N ASN A 138 4.11 16.34 -13.56
CA ASN A 138 5.33 17.14 -13.64
C ASN A 138 5.06 18.65 -13.57
N LYS A 139 3.92 19.11 -14.13
CA LYS A 139 3.49 20.51 -13.96
C LYS A 139 3.27 20.86 -12.49
N LEU A 140 2.65 19.97 -11.70
CA LEU A 140 2.46 20.17 -10.26
C LEU A 140 3.79 20.16 -9.51
N LEU A 141 4.67 19.20 -9.82
CA LEU A 141 6.00 19.14 -9.19
C LEU A 141 6.80 20.42 -9.43
N ASN A 142 6.81 20.93 -10.67
CA ASN A 142 7.48 22.19 -11.01
C ASN A 142 6.89 23.40 -10.26
N LEU A 143 5.58 23.42 -10.05
CA LEU A 143 4.92 24.46 -9.25
C LEU A 143 5.37 24.40 -7.79
N TRP A 144 5.45 23.21 -7.22
CA TRP A 144 5.81 22.99 -5.82
C TRP A 144 7.29 23.24 -5.53
N GLU A 145 8.20 22.89 -6.44
CA GLU A 145 9.64 23.03 -6.22
C GLU A 145 10.23 24.37 -6.66
N SER A 146 9.79 24.92 -7.79
CA SER A 146 10.46 26.08 -8.41
C SER A 146 9.60 27.34 -8.37
N LYS A 147 8.33 27.24 -8.77
CA LYS A 147 7.52 28.44 -8.97
C LYS A 147 7.06 29.07 -7.67
N ASN A 148 6.50 28.25 -6.78
CA ASN A 148 5.95 28.72 -5.52
C ASN A 148 6.75 28.23 -4.31
N ASN A 149 7.63 27.25 -4.50
CA ASN A 149 8.56 26.72 -3.49
C ASN A 149 7.85 26.35 -2.16
N TYR A 150 6.79 25.54 -2.24
CA TYR A 150 5.99 25.16 -1.07
C TYR A 150 6.71 24.18 -0.15
N PHE A 151 7.53 23.32 -0.73
CA PHE A 151 8.18 22.19 -0.05
C PHE A 151 9.70 22.34 -0.06
N ASP A 152 10.33 21.79 0.97
CA ASP A 152 11.77 21.74 1.05
C ASP A 152 12.40 20.73 0.07
N THR A 153 13.73 20.75 0.00
CA THR A 153 14.50 19.88 -0.88
C THR A 153 14.34 18.39 -0.54
N ALA A 154 14.05 18.05 0.72
CA ALA A 154 13.90 16.66 1.15
C ALA A 154 12.57 16.06 0.65
N ILE A 155 11.47 16.80 0.76
CA ILE A 155 10.17 16.41 0.21
C ILE A 155 10.26 16.33 -1.33
N VAL A 156 10.86 17.33 -1.96
CA VAL A 156 11.04 17.34 -3.44
C VAL A 156 11.85 16.14 -3.91
N ALA A 157 12.93 15.77 -3.20
CA ALA A 157 13.72 14.59 -3.53
C ALA A 157 12.90 13.29 -3.50
N LYS A 158 11.98 13.15 -2.53
CA LYS A 158 11.05 12.01 -2.47
C LYS A 158 10.08 12.01 -3.65
N LEU A 159 9.51 13.18 -4.00
CA LEU A 159 8.58 13.32 -5.13
C LEU A 159 9.24 12.97 -6.48
N LYS A 160 10.54 13.24 -6.63
CA LYS A 160 11.33 12.87 -7.82
C LYS A 160 11.66 11.38 -7.93
N ASN A 161 11.42 10.59 -6.88
CA ASN A 161 11.64 9.15 -6.87
C ASN A 161 10.37 8.37 -6.51
N PRO A 162 9.30 8.40 -7.33
CA PRO A 162 7.99 7.90 -6.95
C PRO A 162 7.96 6.44 -6.49
N SER A 163 8.59 5.52 -7.24
CA SER A 163 8.57 4.10 -6.91
C SER A 163 9.22 3.82 -5.55
N ARG A 164 10.37 4.43 -5.29
CA ARG A 164 11.09 4.27 -4.02
C ARG A 164 10.30 4.87 -2.85
N SER A 165 9.86 6.11 -2.98
CA SER A 165 9.11 6.81 -1.93
C SER A 165 7.80 6.12 -1.61
N TRP A 166 7.13 5.54 -2.61
CA TRP A 166 5.94 4.73 -2.40
C TRP A 166 6.26 3.44 -1.64
N SER A 167 7.31 2.70 -2.02
CA SER A 167 7.74 1.51 -1.28
C SER A 167 8.13 1.82 0.16
N GLU A 168 8.84 2.92 0.41
CA GLU A 168 9.18 3.38 1.76
C GLU A 168 7.92 3.70 2.58
N TYR A 169 6.94 4.37 1.99
CA TYR A 169 5.65 4.62 2.64
C TYR A 169 4.93 3.32 3.00
N GLN A 170 4.85 2.36 2.08
CA GLN A 170 4.23 1.05 2.33
C GLN A 170 4.94 0.28 3.46
N ALA A 171 6.28 0.30 3.48
CA ALA A 171 7.05 -0.32 4.56
C ALA A 171 6.81 0.35 5.92
N GLY A 172 6.68 1.69 5.93
CA GLY A 172 6.32 2.46 7.11
C GLY A 172 4.95 2.06 7.66
N LEU A 173 3.95 1.90 6.79
CA LEU A 173 2.62 1.44 7.17
C LEU A 173 2.63 0.04 7.79
N ILE A 174 3.39 -0.89 7.21
CA ILE A 174 3.52 -2.25 7.78
C ILE A 174 4.10 -2.18 9.20
N THR A 175 5.09 -1.31 9.42
CA THR A 175 5.71 -1.11 10.73
C THR A 175 4.73 -0.49 11.72
N GLN A 176 3.99 0.54 11.32
CA GLN A 176 3.02 1.24 12.16
C GLN A 176 1.86 0.32 12.59
N HIS A 177 1.44 -0.58 11.70
CA HIS A 177 0.33 -1.50 11.94
C HIS A 177 0.80 -2.94 12.23
N ALA A 178 2.04 -3.11 12.69
CA ALA A 178 2.65 -4.41 12.94
C ALA A 178 1.80 -5.29 13.88
N ALA A 179 1.10 -4.71 14.86
CA ALA A 179 0.23 -5.45 15.78
C ALA A 179 -0.93 -6.17 15.05
N ALA A 180 -1.48 -5.58 13.99
CA ALA A 180 -2.53 -6.19 13.18
C ALA A 180 -1.97 -7.20 12.16
N ILE A 181 -0.73 -7.00 11.70
CA ILE A 181 -0.10 -7.80 10.64
C ILE A 181 0.62 -9.05 11.19
N THR A 182 1.26 -8.93 12.36
CA THR A 182 2.07 -10.00 12.97
C THR A 182 1.31 -11.32 13.10
N PRO A 183 0.05 -11.37 13.59
CA PRO A 183 -0.71 -12.62 13.69
C PRO A 183 -0.89 -13.34 12.34
N ILE A 184 -1.10 -12.58 11.26
CA ILE A 184 -1.28 -13.10 9.91
C ILE A 184 0.03 -13.73 9.42
N THR A 185 1.15 -13.03 9.60
CA THR A 185 2.48 -13.55 9.22
C THR A 185 2.87 -14.79 10.03
N THR A 186 2.58 -14.80 11.33
CA THR A 186 2.88 -15.93 12.23
C THR A 186 2.03 -17.15 11.91
N SER A 187 0.71 -16.97 11.71
CA SER A 187 -0.19 -18.08 11.34
C SER A 187 0.20 -18.69 9.98
N THR A 188 0.58 -17.85 9.02
CA THR A 188 1.06 -18.34 7.71
C THR A 188 2.34 -19.16 7.86
N LYS A 189 3.29 -18.68 8.67
CA LYS A 189 4.54 -19.40 8.97
C LYS A 189 4.26 -20.75 9.64
N GLN A 190 3.41 -20.78 10.66
CA GLN A 190 3.03 -22.01 11.35
C GLN A 190 2.35 -23.01 10.42
N THR A 191 1.48 -22.53 9.52
CA THR A 191 0.80 -23.37 8.53
C THR A 191 1.80 -24.00 7.57
N TYR A 192 2.79 -23.22 7.10
CA TYR A 192 3.88 -23.73 6.27
C TYR A 192 4.75 -24.77 6.99
N GLU A 193 5.16 -24.49 8.22
CA GLU A 193 5.92 -25.43 9.05
C GLU A 193 5.14 -26.73 9.28
N GLY A 194 3.82 -26.64 9.50
CA GLY A 194 2.92 -27.78 9.59
C GLY A 194 2.90 -28.63 8.31
N TYR A 195 2.76 -28.01 7.13
CA TYR A 195 2.83 -28.72 5.85
C TYR A 195 4.19 -29.38 5.63
N GLN A 196 5.27 -28.71 6.01
CA GLN A 196 6.62 -29.27 5.91
C GLN A 196 6.78 -30.50 6.82
N ALA A 197 6.25 -30.46 8.04
CA ALA A 197 6.27 -31.60 8.96
C ALA A 197 5.43 -32.78 8.45
N GLN A 198 4.22 -32.51 7.93
CA GLN A 198 3.36 -33.55 7.32
C GLN A 198 4.03 -34.22 6.12
N HIS A 199 4.67 -33.43 5.26
CA HIS A 199 5.43 -33.96 4.12
C HIS A 199 6.60 -34.85 4.57
N GLN A 200 7.34 -34.44 5.60
CA GLN A 200 8.44 -35.24 6.14
C GLN A 200 7.96 -36.56 6.74
N ALA A 201 6.84 -36.54 7.48
CA ALA A 201 6.22 -37.74 8.03
C ALA A 201 5.74 -38.69 6.92
N PHE A 202 5.14 -38.17 5.85
CA PHE A 202 4.74 -38.95 4.68
C PHE A 202 5.93 -39.64 4.02
N ILE A 203 7.04 -38.92 3.80
CA ILE A 203 8.26 -39.51 3.21
C ILE A 203 8.79 -40.64 4.10
N GLN A 204 8.88 -40.43 5.41
CA GLN A 204 9.35 -41.45 6.34
C GLN A 204 8.48 -42.71 6.30
N HIS A 205 7.15 -42.54 6.32
CA HIS A 205 6.21 -43.65 6.20
C HIS A 205 6.38 -44.39 4.87
N ALA A 206 6.48 -43.68 3.74
CA ALA A 206 6.68 -44.29 2.42
C ALA A 206 7.99 -45.09 2.34
N LEU A 207 9.09 -44.58 2.92
CA LEU A 207 10.37 -45.27 2.96
C LEU A 207 10.31 -46.55 3.82
N GLN A 208 9.65 -46.50 4.98
CA GLN A 208 9.46 -47.68 5.84
C GLN A 208 8.62 -48.75 5.14
N GLN A 209 7.57 -48.36 4.41
CA GLN A 209 6.75 -49.29 3.62
C GLN A 209 7.59 -50.00 2.54
N ILE A 210 8.50 -49.30 1.85
CA ILE A 210 9.40 -49.89 0.85
C ILE A 210 10.36 -50.91 1.48
N GLN A 211 10.91 -50.60 2.66
CA GLN A 211 11.83 -51.50 3.37
C GLN A 211 11.12 -52.77 3.86
N ASN A 212 9.91 -52.65 4.41
CA ASN A 212 9.17 -53.78 4.96
C ASN A 212 8.61 -54.74 3.89
N HIS A 213 8.41 -54.27 2.65
CA HIS A 213 7.92 -55.10 1.53
C HIS A 213 9.04 -55.72 0.67
N SER A 214 10.31 -55.66 1.11
CA SER A 214 11.42 -56.31 0.40
C SER A 214 11.83 -57.64 1.04
N PRO A 215 11.29 -58.76 0.54
CA PRO A 215 12.10 -59.96 0.35
C PRO A 215 11.90 -60.57 -1.05
N ASN A 216 12.65 -60.12 -2.07
CA ASN A 216 13.21 -60.99 -3.13
C ASN A 216 14.09 -60.22 -4.15
N PRO A 217 15.32 -60.66 -4.45
CA PRO A 217 16.10 -60.15 -5.57
C PRO A 217 15.64 -60.80 -6.89
N ARG A 218 14.45 -60.43 -7.40
CA ARG A 218 14.02 -60.70 -8.79
C ARG A 218 12.67 -60.02 -9.09
N ILE A 219 12.63 -58.69 -9.21
CA ILE A 219 11.60 -58.02 -10.01
C ILE A 219 12.26 -56.94 -10.86
N THR A 220 12.35 -57.27 -12.14
CA THR A 220 12.59 -56.37 -13.27
C THR A 220 11.61 -55.21 -13.28
N ALA A 221 12.13 -54.00 -13.51
CA ALA A 221 11.42 -52.79 -13.94
C ALA A 221 10.26 -52.28 -13.04
N LEU A 222 10.57 -51.35 -12.13
CA LEU A 222 9.57 -50.43 -11.57
C LEU A 222 9.12 -49.42 -12.65
N PRO A 223 7.82 -49.02 -12.69
CA PRO A 223 7.36 -47.99 -13.60
C PRO A 223 7.99 -46.64 -13.20
N LYS A 224 8.63 -45.98 -14.18
CA LYS A 224 9.33 -44.70 -14.07
C LYS A 224 8.50 -43.40 -13.79
N PRO A 225 7.16 -43.34 -13.58
CA PRO A 225 6.49 -42.04 -13.37
C PRO A 225 6.67 -41.43 -11.97
N HIS A 226 6.80 -42.23 -10.91
CA HIS A 226 6.67 -41.72 -9.53
C HIS A 226 7.98 -41.19 -8.93
N LEU A 227 9.13 -41.78 -9.26
CA LEU A 227 10.44 -41.25 -8.87
C LEU A 227 10.75 -39.91 -9.55
N THR A 228 10.34 -39.76 -10.80
CA THR A 228 10.52 -38.51 -11.56
C THR A 228 9.77 -37.36 -10.90
N ARG A 229 8.55 -37.61 -10.41
CA ARG A 229 7.73 -36.59 -9.74
C ARG A 229 8.25 -36.21 -8.35
N ALA A 230 8.81 -37.16 -7.60
CA ALA A 230 9.46 -36.88 -6.32
C ALA A 230 10.78 -36.10 -6.49
N LEU A 231 11.58 -36.43 -7.52
CA LEU A 231 12.81 -35.69 -7.85
C LEU A 231 12.52 -34.28 -8.37
N VAL A 232 11.46 -34.11 -9.19
CA VAL A 232 10.99 -32.79 -9.63
C VAL A 232 10.51 -31.96 -8.45
N CYS A 233 9.71 -32.54 -7.54
CA CYS A 233 9.22 -31.84 -6.37
C CYS A 233 10.34 -31.48 -5.37
N ALA A 234 11.35 -32.35 -5.20
CA ALA A 234 12.53 -32.05 -4.39
C ALA A 234 13.40 -30.94 -5.00
N LYS A 235 13.50 -30.90 -6.33
CA LYS A 235 14.21 -29.84 -7.06
C LYS A 235 13.46 -28.51 -6.96
N GLU A 236 12.15 -28.50 -7.14
CA GLU A 236 11.29 -27.32 -6.95
C GLU A 236 11.36 -26.82 -5.49
N LEU A 237 11.37 -27.71 -4.49
CA LEU A 237 11.54 -27.31 -3.09
C LEU A 237 12.92 -26.68 -2.80
N SER A 238 13.96 -27.16 -3.47
CA SER A 238 15.32 -26.61 -3.34
C SER A 238 15.45 -25.23 -4.00
N GLU A 239 14.80 -25.04 -5.16
CA GLU A 239 14.74 -23.76 -5.87
C GLU A 239 13.90 -22.74 -5.11
N LEU A 240 12.78 -23.17 -4.50
CA LEU A 240 11.94 -22.32 -3.66
C LEU A 240 12.67 -21.88 -2.38
N LYS A 241 13.45 -22.78 -1.75
CA LYS A 241 14.30 -22.44 -0.60
C LYS A 241 15.43 -21.47 -0.98
N ALA A 242 15.97 -21.57 -2.20
CA ALA A 242 16.98 -20.63 -2.69
C ALA A 242 16.38 -19.23 -2.93
N GLN A 243 15.17 -19.15 -3.51
CA GLN A 243 14.46 -17.88 -3.75
C GLN A 243 14.02 -17.17 -2.47
N ILE A 244 13.68 -17.92 -1.41
CA ILE A 244 13.33 -17.34 -0.11
C ILE A 244 14.57 -16.76 0.59
N ARG A 245 15.76 -17.34 0.37
CA ARG A 245 17.01 -16.79 0.94
C ARG A 245 17.49 -15.53 0.24
N THR A 246 17.26 -15.39 -1.06
CA THR A 246 17.65 -14.19 -1.82
C THR A 246 16.67 -13.02 -1.69
N SER A 247 15.48 -13.23 -1.12
CA SER A 247 14.49 -12.18 -0.85
C SER A 247 14.55 -11.62 0.58
N GLN A 248 15.47 -12.13 1.40
CA GLN A 248 15.73 -11.69 2.78
C GLN A 248 17.10 -11.00 2.96
N ALA A 249 17.79 -10.71 1.85
CA ALA A 249 19.01 -9.91 1.78
C ALA A 249 18.75 -8.68 0.90
#